data_AF-A0A952P803-F1
#
_entry.id   AF-A0A952P803-F1
#
_cell.length_a   1.000
_cell.length_b   1.000
_cell.length_c   1.000
_cell.angle_alpha   90.00
_cell.angle_beta   90.00
_cell.angle_gamma   90.00
#
_symmetry.space_group_name_H-M   'P 1'
#
loop_
_entity.id
_entity.type
_entity.pdbx_description
1 polymer ?
#
loop_
_entity_poly.entity_id
_entity_poly.type
_entity_poly.pdbx_seq_one_letter_code
_entity_poly.pdbx_strand_id
1 'polypeptide(L)'
;MKHMAPYQIFFPFGVLAALLGVGFWLVPDQVIFGTPIQWVHSRLMVGGFLWGFITGFLMTAVPKMTGTAGATRTEMLTAAGLLSLSLLTSFFADGRWFQASQILVILFMMSFAFPRIGRRAKPAPVFFSHVALALILALSGRVFAFMGNSWMGFFLADVGVVLLLVLGIGMRFYSFLSGLPSEFEQAPVVHQRGFHFLGIALSLFLVLAGWLQAPWAYGGLFVITAAYLVFVWKVFRRSSRPSALKWSVRLVAFSIPLSFLFCAFFPGLYLAGLHVLFIGVFSLITFSV
;
A
#
# COMPACT_ATOMS: atom_id res chain seq x y z
N MET A 1 -1.69 -7.08 32.48
CA MET A 1 -1.74 -7.63 31.10
C MET A 1 -1.05 -6.65 30.17
N LYS A 2 -0.04 -7.08 29.41
CA LYS A 2 0.69 -6.22 28.46
C LYS A 2 -0.31 -5.72 27.39
N HIS A 3 -0.37 -4.42 27.14
CA HIS A 3 -1.18 -3.89 26.04
C HIS A 3 -0.63 -4.42 24.72
N MET A 4 -1.42 -5.24 24.00
CA MET A 4 -1.07 -5.71 22.66
C MET A 4 -1.05 -4.53 21.69
N ALA A 5 -0.01 -4.43 20.87
CA ALA A 5 0.07 -3.43 19.83
C ALA A 5 -0.75 -3.87 18.59
N PRO A 6 -1.36 -2.93 17.83
CA PRO A 6 -2.21 -3.28 16.68
C PRO A 6 -1.54 -4.20 15.66
N TYR A 7 -0.28 -3.95 15.31
CA TYR A 7 0.44 -4.78 14.33
C TYR A 7 0.54 -6.27 14.76
N GLN A 8 0.54 -6.58 16.06
CA GLN A 8 0.61 -7.95 16.56
C GLN A 8 -0.66 -8.76 16.26
N ILE A 9 -1.77 -8.08 15.95
CA ILE A 9 -3.04 -8.70 15.57
C ILE A 9 -3.19 -8.70 14.05
N PHE A 10 -2.98 -7.55 13.42
CA PHE A 10 -3.33 -7.38 12.01
C PHE A 10 -2.29 -7.91 11.03
N PHE A 11 -1.01 -8.03 11.42
CA PHE A 11 0.00 -8.65 10.54
C PHE A 11 -0.24 -10.16 10.41
N PRO A 12 -0.44 -10.94 11.49
CA PRO A 12 -0.83 -12.34 11.36
C PRO A 12 -2.12 -12.55 10.57
N PHE A 13 -3.11 -11.67 10.74
CA PHE A 13 -4.33 -11.69 9.92
C PHE A 13 -4.00 -11.54 8.43
N GLY A 14 -3.15 -10.57 8.08
CA GLY A 14 -2.71 -10.38 6.69
C GLY A 14 -1.97 -11.61 6.14
N VAL A 15 -1.07 -12.21 6.92
CA VAL A 15 -0.36 -13.43 6.53
C VAL A 15 -1.33 -14.59 6.28
N LEU A 16 -2.33 -14.77 7.15
CA LEU A 16 -3.36 -15.79 6.95
C LEU A 16 -4.13 -15.56 5.64
N ALA A 17 -4.53 -14.31 5.36
CA ALA A 17 -5.19 -13.98 4.11
C ALA A 17 -4.31 -14.24 2.87
N ALA A 18 -3.00 -13.99 2.95
CA ALA A 18 -2.05 -14.31 1.89
C ALA A 18 -1.94 -15.82 1.65
N LEU A 19 -1.82 -16.60 2.73
CA LEU A 19 -1.78 -18.06 2.66
C LEU A 19 -3.05 -18.63 2.05
N LEU A 20 -4.23 -18.10 2.41
CA LEU A 20 -5.50 -18.50 1.79
C LEU A 20 -5.53 -18.10 0.31
N GLY A 21 -5.20 -16.84 0.00
CA GLY A 21 -5.21 -16.31 -1.36
C GLY A 21 -4.32 -17.09 -2.31
N VAL A 22 -3.10 -17.46 -1.88
CA VAL A 22 -2.17 -18.28 -2.66
C VAL A 22 -2.59 -19.76 -2.64
N GLY A 23 -2.99 -20.27 -1.48
CA GLY A 23 -3.34 -21.68 -1.28
C GLY A 23 -4.51 -22.14 -2.16
N PHE A 24 -5.46 -21.26 -2.48
CA PHE A 24 -6.56 -21.61 -3.38
C PHE A 24 -6.10 -21.96 -4.81
N TRP A 25 -4.93 -21.49 -5.26
CA TRP A 25 -4.39 -21.92 -6.56
C TRP A 25 -3.99 -23.40 -6.60
N LEU A 26 -3.89 -24.07 -5.45
CA LEU A 26 -3.64 -25.51 -5.37
C LEU A 26 -4.92 -26.34 -5.55
N VAL A 27 -6.10 -25.71 -5.57
CA VAL A 27 -7.38 -26.38 -5.80
C VAL A 27 -7.57 -26.59 -7.32
N PRO A 28 -7.92 -27.81 -7.79
CA PRO A 28 -8.09 -28.07 -9.21
C PRO A 28 -9.22 -27.26 -9.86
N ASP A 29 -10.30 -27.04 -9.10
CA ASP A 29 -11.47 -26.31 -9.56
C ASP A 29 -11.16 -24.82 -9.71
N GLN A 30 -11.44 -24.23 -10.87
CA GLN A 30 -11.21 -22.80 -11.12
C GLN A 30 -12.27 -21.88 -10.47
N VAL A 31 -13.21 -22.45 -9.72
CA VAL A 31 -14.36 -21.77 -9.12
C VAL A 31 -14.55 -22.22 -7.68
N ILE A 32 -14.66 -21.27 -6.76
CA ILE A 32 -14.92 -21.50 -5.34
C ILE A 32 -16.20 -20.74 -4.98
N PHE A 33 -17.22 -21.46 -4.48
CA PHE A 33 -18.53 -20.89 -4.13
C PHE A 33 -19.19 -20.06 -5.25
N GLY A 34 -19.01 -20.48 -6.52
CA GLY A 34 -19.52 -19.77 -7.69
C GLY A 34 -18.70 -18.54 -8.10
N THR A 35 -17.57 -18.27 -7.45
CA THR A 35 -16.68 -17.16 -7.76
C THR A 35 -15.38 -17.68 -8.39
N PRO A 36 -14.92 -17.12 -9.53
CA PRO A 36 -13.62 -17.46 -10.12
C PRO A 36 -12.47 -17.29 -9.12
N ILE A 37 -11.56 -18.28 -9.04
CA ILE A 37 -10.43 -18.28 -8.10
C ILE A 37 -9.57 -17.02 -8.24
N GLN A 38 -9.33 -16.58 -9.47
CA GLN A 38 -8.59 -15.35 -9.75
C GLN A 38 -9.18 -14.12 -9.02
N TRP A 39 -10.51 -14.03 -8.89
CA TRP A 39 -11.17 -12.94 -8.18
C TRP A 39 -11.05 -13.11 -6.67
N VAL A 40 -11.28 -14.31 -6.15
CA VAL A 40 -11.10 -14.63 -4.73
C VAL A 40 -9.65 -14.33 -4.29
N HIS A 41 -8.67 -14.81 -5.06
CA HIS A 41 -7.25 -14.53 -4.88
C HIS A 41 -6.98 -13.04 -4.80
N SER A 42 -7.37 -12.27 -5.83
CA SER A 42 -7.12 -10.82 -5.86
C SER A 42 -7.73 -10.09 -4.65
N ARG A 43 -8.94 -10.46 -4.24
CA ARG A 43 -9.65 -9.86 -3.12
C ARG A 43 -9.04 -10.24 -1.76
N LEU A 44 -8.58 -11.48 -1.59
CA LEU A 44 -7.86 -11.90 -0.38
C LEU A 44 -6.48 -11.23 -0.27
N MET A 45 -5.75 -11.14 -1.38
CA MET A 45 -4.43 -10.50 -1.41
C MET A 45 -4.53 -9.00 -1.12
N VAL A 46 -5.55 -8.33 -1.65
CA VAL A 46 -5.72 -6.89 -1.45
C VAL A 46 -6.46 -6.60 -0.14
N GLY A 47 -7.68 -7.08 0.01
CA GLY A 47 -8.55 -6.75 1.14
C GLY A 47 -8.16 -7.41 2.46
N GLY A 48 -7.52 -8.57 2.40
CA GLY A 48 -7.04 -9.28 3.58
C GLY A 48 -5.56 -9.03 3.87
N PHE A 49 -4.68 -9.41 2.94
CA PHE A 49 -3.23 -9.32 3.13
C PHE A 49 -2.75 -7.86 3.17
N LEU A 50 -2.91 -7.11 2.07
CA LEU A 50 -2.45 -5.72 1.99
C LEU A 50 -3.11 -4.84 3.07
N TRP A 51 -4.44 -4.85 3.16
CA TRP A 51 -5.15 -4.01 4.13
C TRP A 51 -4.97 -4.45 5.58
N GLY A 52 -4.70 -5.73 5.87
CA GLY A 52 -4.29 -6.18 7.20
C GLY A 52 -2.99 -5.50 7.66
N PHE A 53 -1.97 -5.49 6.80
CA PHE A 53 -0.71 -4.81 7.10
C PHE A 53 -0.85 -3.29 7.15
N ILE A 54 -1.59 -2.67 6.23
CA ILE A 54 -1.84 -1.22 6.28
C ILE A 54 -2.53 -0.84 7.59
N THR A 55 -3.57 -1.57 7.99
CA THR A 55 -4.30 -1.34 9.24
C THR A 55 -3.38 -1.48 10.45
N GLY A 56 -2.63 -2.58 10.54
CA GLY A 56 -1.67 -2.80 11.62
C GLY A 56 -0.59 -1.73 11.70
N PHE A 57 -0.08 -1.32 10.55
CA PHE A 57 0.93 -0.28 10.44
C PHE A 57 0.37 1.08 10.87
N LEU A 58 -0.72 1.55 10.27
CA LEU A 58 -1.27 2.89 10.54
C LEU A 58 -1.78 3.02 11.97
N MET A 59 -2.47 2.00 12.49
CA MET A 59 -2.96 2.00 13.88
C MET A 59 -1.82 2.02 14.91
N THR A 60 -0.62 1.54 14.54
CA THR A 60 0.57 1.59 15.39
C THR A 60 1.37 2.88 15.18
N ALA A 61 1.62 3.24 13.92
CA ALA A 61 2.54 4.30 13.53
C ALA A 61 1.95 5.69 13.75
N VAL A 62 0.67 5.90 13.40
CA VAL A 62 0.04 7.22 13.50
C VAL A 62 0.10 7.75 14.93
N PRO A 63 -0.41 7.03 15.97
CA PRO A 63 -0.34 7.53 17.34
C PRO A 63 1.10 7.81 17.83
N LYS A 64 2.03 6.91 17.48
CA LYS A 64 3.43 7.03 17.88
C LYS A 64 4.10 8.28 17.28
N MET A 65 3.80 8.56 16.01
CA MET A 65 4.39 9.68 15.26
C MET A 65 3.72 11.02 15.58
N THR A 66 2.41 11.03 15.84
CA THR A 66 1.68 12.25 16.24
C THR A 66 1.77 12.53 17.73
N GLY A 67 2.23 11.57 18.55
CA GLY A 67 2.26 11.70 20.01
C GLY A 67 0.87 11.64 20.66
N THR A 68 -0.11 11.01 20.00
CA THR A 68 -1.46 10.84 20.55
C THR A 68 -1.62 9.48 21.24
N ALA A 69 -2.72 9.29 21.98
CA ALA A 69 -3.06 8.00 22.56
C ALA A 69 -3.13 6.88 21.51
N GLY A 70 -2.65 5.69 21.89
CA GLY A 70 -2.71 4.48 21.07
C GLY A 70 -4.13 4.05 20.74
N ALA A 71 -4.25 3.04 19.87
CA ALA A 71 -5.56 2.49 19.52
C ALA A 71 -6.26 1.88 20.75
N THR A 72 -7.52 2.25 20.94
CA THR A 72 -8.40 1.68 21.96
C THR A 72 -8.82 0.26 21.60
N ARG A 73 -9.32 -0.50 22.59
CA ARG A 73 -9.86 -1.85 22.34
C ARG A 73 -11.01 -1.83 21.33
N THR A 74 -11.90 -0.85 21.42
CA THR A 74 -13.01 -0.70 20.49
C THR A 74 -12.52 -0.44 19.08
N GLU A 75 -11.56 0.47 18.88
CA GLU A 75 -10.97 0.72 17.55
C GLU A 75 -10.31 -0.56 16.98
N MET A 76 -9.60 -1.33 17.80
CA MET A 76 -9.01 -2.60 17.36
C MET A 76 -10.08 -3.64 16.97
N LEU A 77 -11.14 -3.79 17.77
CA LEU A 77 -12.24 -4.71 17.47
C LEU A 77 -13.02 -4.29 16.21
N THR A 78 -13.26 -2.99 16.02
CA THR A 78 -13.89 -2.47 14.81
C THR A 78 -13.04 -2.78 13.58
N ALA A 79 -11.73 -2.53 13.63
CA ALA A 79 -10.84 -2.82 12.51
C ALA A 79 -10.81 -4.32 12.20
N ALA A 80 -10.73 -5.17 13.22
CA ALA A 80 -10.74 -6.63 13.06
C ALA A 80 -12.05 -7.13 12.45
N GLY A 81 -13.20 -6.59 12.90
CA GLY A 81 -14.52 -6.92 12.36
C GLY A 81 -14.65 -6.51 10.88
N LEU A 82 -14.20 -5.31 10.53
CA LEU A 82 -14.25 -4.82 9.14
C LEU A 82 -13.32 -5.59 8.20
N LEU A 83 -12.10 -5.93 8.64
CA LEU A 83 -11.20 -6.77 7.85
C LEU A 83 -11.74 -8.21 7.69
N SER A 84 -12.33 -8.77 8.74
CA SER A 84 -12.99 -10.08 8.68
C SER A 84 -14.18 -10.07 7.73
N LEU A 85 -15.01 -9.01 7.77
CA LEU A 85 -16.09 -8.80 6.81
C LEU A 85 -15.55 -8.74 5.37
N SER A 86 -14.44 -8.03 5.13
CA SER A 86 -13.82 -7.99 3.81
C SER A 86 -13.28 -9.34 3.34
N LEU A 87 -12.78 -10.16 4.26
CA LEU A 87 -12.32 -11.52 3.94
C LEU A 87 -13.51 -12.39 3.55
N LEU A 88 -14.63 -12.32 4.28
CA LEU A 88 -15.85 -13.06 3.97
C LEU A 88 -16.46 -12.65 2.61
N THR A 89 -16.57 -11.35 2.35
CA THR A 89 -17.14 -10.84 1.10
C THR A 89 -16.22 -11.09 -0.11
N SER A 90 -14.96 -11.48 0.10
CA SER A 90 -14.05 -11.87 -1.00
C SER A 90 -14.56 -13.07 -1.78
N PHE A 91 -15.33 -13.95 -1.14
CA PHE A 91 -15.89 -15.18 -1.73
C PHE A 91 -17.21 -14.97 -2.48
N PHE A 92 -17.82 -13.79 -2.39
CA PHE A 92 -19.13 -13.54 -3.00
C PHE A 92 -18.98 -13.27 -4.50
N ALA A 93 -19.86 -13.83 -5.32
CA ALA A 93 -19.83 -13.62 -6.77
C ALA A 93 -20.00 -12.13 -7.11
N ASP A 94 -20.93 -11.44 -6.46
CA ASP A 94 -21.09 -9.99 -6.58
C ASP A 94 -19.98 -9.25 -5.82
N GLY A 95 -19.06 -8.66 -6.58
CA GLY A 95 -17.94 -7.90 -6.05
C GLY A 95 -18.32 -6.62 -5.30
N ARG A 96 -19.55 -6.11 -5.43
CA ARG A 96 -20.00 -4.88 -4.73
C ARG A 96 -19.91 -5.01 -3.22
N TRP A 97 -20.19 -6.20 -2.67
CA TRP A 97 -20.06 -6.46 -1.24
C TRP A 97 -18.62 -6.32 -0.75
N PHE A 98 -17.66 -6.82 -1.54
CA PHE A 98 -16.25 -6.63 -1.27
C PHE A 98 -15.87 -5.14 -1.31
N GLN A 99 -16.26 -4.42 -2.37
CA GLN A 99 -15.95 -2.99 -2.49
C GLN A 99 -16.57 -2.18 -1.33
N ALA A 100 -17.82 -2.45 -0.95
CA ALA A 100 -18.48 -1.79 0.17
C ALA A 100 -17.75 -2.05 1.51
N SER A 101 -17.38 -3.30 1.78
CA SER A 101 -16.61 -3.62 2.99
C SER A 101 -15.25 -2.91 3.04
N GLN A 102 -14.58 -2.79 1.88
CA GLN A 102 -13.33 -2.05 1.76
C GLN A 102 -13.51 -0.54 1.95
N ILE A 103 -14.58 0.05 1.42
CA ILE A 103 -14.94 1.45 1.71
C ILE A 103 -15.07 1.67 3.22
N LEU A 104 -15.73 0.76 3.94
CA LEU A 104 -15.86 0.86 5.39
C LEU A 104 -14.51 0.77 6.11
N VAL A 105 -13.62 -0.14 5.71
CA VAL A 105 -12.24 -0.23 6.23
C VAL A 105 -11.51 1.10 6.03
N ILE A 106 -11.58 1.68 4.84
CA ILE A 106 -10.89 2.93 4.50
C ILE A 106 -11.46 4.11 5.28
N LEU A 107 -12.78 4.26 5.34
CA LEU A 107 -13.45 5.30 6.13
C LEU A 107 -13.11 5.20 7.61
N PHE A 108 -13.04 3.97 8.15
CA PHE A 108 -12.56 3.74 9.50
C PHE A 108 -11.09 4.15 9.68
N MET A 109 -10.20 3.83 8.75
CA MET A 109 -8.80 4.28 8.79
C MET A 109 -8.68 5.82 8.73
N MET A 110 -9.47 6.48 7.90
CA MET A 110 -9.50 7.94 7.80
C MET A 110 -10.02 8.57 9.11
N SER A 111 -11.11 8.05 9.67
CA SER A 111 -11.66 8.54 10.95
C SER A 111 -10.75 8.25 12.13
N PHE A 112 -9.94 7.18 12.07
CA PHE A 112 -8.91 6.89 13.05
C PHE A 112 -7.71 7.84 12.95
N ALA A 113 -7.19 8.05 11.73
CA ALA A 113 -5.91 8.72 11.51
C ALA A 113 -6.02 10.25 11.46
N PHE A 114 -6.99 10.80 10.72
CA PHE A 114 -7.05 12.24 10.47
C PHE A 114 -7.31 13.08 11.72
N PRO A 115 -8.22 12.71 12.64
CA PRO A 115 -8.38 13.45 13.89
C PRO A 115 -7.11 13.49 14.74
N ARG A 116 -6.29 12.43 14.71
CA ARG A 116 -5.02 12.35 15.43
C ARG A 116 -3.94 13.24 14.83
N ILE A 117 -3.98 13.48 13.52
CA ILE A 117 -3.11 14.46 12.85
C ILE A 117 -3.48 15.89 13.26
N GLY A 118 -4.78 16.17 13.45
CA GLY A 118 -5.27 17.47 13.94
C GLY A 118 -4.92 17.73 15.41
N ARG A 119 -4.94 16.68 16.25
CA ARG A 119 -4.62 16.75 17.69
C ARG A 119 -3.16 16.38 18.02
N ARG A 120 -2.27 16.49 17.05
CA ARG A 120 -0.87 16.05 17.18
C ARG A 120 -0.14 16.85 18.25
N ALA A 121 0.63 16.15 19.10
CA ALA A 121 1.57 16.74 20.05
C ALA A 121 2.98 16.90 19.46
N LYS A 122 3.26 16.24 18.33
CA LYS A 122 4.53 16.29 17.60
C LYS A 122 4.31 16.77 16.16
N PRO A 123 5.30 17.42 15.52
CA PRO A 123 5.21 17.73 14.10
C PRO A 123 5.01 16.44 13.29
N ALA A 124 4.04 16.44 12.38
CA ALA A 124 3.77 15.29 11.54
C ALA A 124 4.95 15.05 10.57
N PRO A 125 5.42 13.80 10.41
CA PRO A 125 6.43 13.49 9.40
C PRO A 125 6.00 13.87 7.99
N VAL A 126 6.93 14.33 7.16
CA VAL A 126 6.65 14.85 5.80
C VAL A 126 5.88 13.84 4.92
N PHE A 127 6.14 12.53 5.11
CA PHE A 127 5.46 11.46 4.37
C PHE A 127 3.97 11.29 4.71
N PHE A 128 3.43 11.95 5.74
CA PHE A 128 2.00 11.91 6.05
C PHE A 128 1.14 12.43 4.89
N SER A 129 1.68 13.33 4.07
CA SER A 129 1.05 13.76 2.81
C SER A 129 0.70 12.58 1.90
N HIS A 130 1.59 11.58 1.81
CA HIS A 130 1.38 10.40 0.97
C HIS A 130 0.41 9.42 1.60
N VAL A 131 0.40 9.31 2.94
CA VAL A 131 -0.62 8.52 3.65
C VAL A 131 -2.00 9.10 3.41
N ALA A 132 -2.15 10.43 3.48
CA ALA A 132 -3.41 11.11 3.20
C ALA A 132 -3.85 10.89 1.74
N LEU A 133 -2.96 11.11 0.77
CA LEU A 133 -3.24 10.84 -0.65
C LEU A 133 -3.60 9.37 -0.88
N ALA A 134 -2.89 8.43 -0.25
CA ALA A 134 -3.18 7.00 -0.37
C ALA A 134 -4.60 6.68 0.09
N LEU A 135 -5.03 7.17 1.26
CA LEU A 135 -6.38 6.93 1.77
C LEU A 135 -7.47 7.60 0.91
N ILE A 136 -7.20 8.79 0.36
CA ILE A 136 -8.13 9.47 -0.56
C ILE A 136 -8.27 8.65 -1.85
N LEU A 137 -7.16 8.25 -2.48
CA LEU A 137 -7.20 7.43 -3.70
C LEU A 137 -7.81 6.05 -3.44
N ALA A 138 -7.55 5.46 -2.27
CA ALA A 138 -8.21 4.23 -1.83
C ALA A 138 -9.73 4.38 -1.87
N LEU A 139 -10.24 5.42 -1.21
CA LEU A 139 -11.68 5.66 -1.12
C LEU A 139 -12.26 5.92 -2.51
N SER A 140 -11.66 6.83 -3.27
CA SER A 140 -12.11 7.15 -4.63
C SER A 140 -12.11 5.92 -5.54
N GLY A 141 -11.04 5.12 -5.51
CA GLY A 141 -10.93 3.90 -6.29
C GLY A 141 -11.99 2.87 -5.93
N ARG A 142 -12.24 2.65 -4.64
CA ARG A 142 -13.30 1.71 -4.21
C ARG A 142 -14.70 2.20 -4.59
N VAL A 143 -14.96 3.50 -4.55
CA VAL A 143 -16.22 4.07 -5.06
C VAL A 143 -16.36 3.83 -6.57
N PHE A 144 -15.31 4.08 -7.36
CA PHE A 144 -15.33 3.78 -8.80
C PHE A 144 -15.59 2.29 -9.07
N ALA A 145 -14.90 1.38 -8.35
CA ALA A 145 -15.13 -0.05 -8.48
C ALA A 145 -16.56 -0.46 -8.10
N PHE A 146 -17.11 0.12 -7.03
CA PHE A 146 -18.49 -0.13 -6.61
C PHE A 146 -19.51 0.31 -7.68
N MET A 147 -19.23 1.43 -8.36
CA MET A 147 -20.03 1.94 -9.49
C MET A 147 -19.82 1.14 -10.81
N GLY A 148 -18.95 0.12 -10.80
CA GLY A 148 -18.69 -0.75 -11.96
C GLY A 148 -17.41 -0.42 -12.73
N ASN A 149 -16.72 0.70 -12.42
CA ASN A 149 -15.43 1.03 -13.02
C ASN A 149 -14.29 0.36 -12.24
N SER A 150 -14.20 -0.96 -12.38
CA SER A 150 -13.22 -1.80 -11.67
C SER A 150 -11.78 -1.45 -12.04
N TRP A 151 -11.53 -0.97 -13.26
CA TRP A 151 -10.20 -0.64 -13.73
C TRP A 151 -9.64 0.61 -13.04
N MET A 152 -10.41 1.71 -13.05
CA MET A 152 -10.05 2.90 -12.28
C MET A 152 -9.90 2.55 -10.79
N GLY A 153 -10.81 1.72 -10.28
CA GLY A 153 -10.76 1.29 -8.90
C GLY A 153 -9.47 0.55 -8.52
N PHE A 154 -9.01 -0.35 -9.38
CA PHE A 154 -7.75 -1.07 -9.20
C PHE A 154 -6.53 -0.13 -9.18
N PHE A 155 -6.42 0.80 -10.13
CA PHE A 155 -5.28 1.72 -10.17
C PHE A 155 -5.24 2.68 -8.98
N LEU A 156 -6.38 3.24 -8.58
CA LEU A 156 -6.41 4.19 -7.47
C LEU A 156 -6.31 3.49 -6.11
N ALA A 157 -7.07 2.41 -5.90
CA ALA A 157 -7.18 1.79 -4.58
C ALA A 157 -6.14 0.72 -4.28
N ASP A 158 -5.59 0.06 -5.30
CA ASP A 158 -4.69 -1.08 -5.08
C ASP A 158 -3.26 -0.67 -5.41
N VAL A 159 -3.04 -0.24 -6.66
CA VAL A 159 -1.72 0.24 -7.10
C VAL A 159 -1.36 1.54 -6.38
N GLY A 160 -2.28 2.51 -6.34
CA GLY A 160 -2.02 3.82 -5.76
C GLY A 160 -1.71 3.80 -4.27
N VAL A 161 -2.45 3.00 -3.50
CA VAL A 161 -2.21 2.82 -2.07
C VAL A 161 -0.84 2.21 -1.81
N VAL A 162 -0.50 1.12 -2.51
CA VAL A 162 0.82 0.48 -2.36
C VAL A 162 1.93 1.48 -2.69
N LEU A 163 1.85 2.17 -3.83
CA LEU A 163 2.91 3.10 -4.22
C LEU A 163 3.05 4.27 -3.26
N LEU A 164 1.96 4.94 -2.92
CA LEU A 164 2.03 6.14 -2.07
C LEU A 164 2.51 5.78 -0.66
N LEU A 165 2.04 4.67 -0.09
CA LEU A 165 2.51 4.21 1.21
C LEU A 165 3.97 3.76 1.14
N VAL A 166 4.35 2.92 0.17
CA VAL A 166 5.72 2.43 0.06
C VAL A 166 6.68 3.58 -0.25
N LEU A 167 6.43 4.41 -1.26
CA LEU A 167 7.34 5.51 -1.63
C LEU A 167 7.42 6.58 -0.54
N GLY A 168 6.28 6.89 0.08
CA GLY A 168 6.21 7.87 1.16
C GLY A 168 6.90 7.39 2.44
N ILE A 169 6.54 6.22 2.96
CA ILE A 169 7.11 5.69 4.21
C ILE A 169 8.51 5.12 3.98
N GLY A 170 8.76 4.58 2.79
CA GLY A 170 9.98 3.89 2.39
C GLY A 170 11.22 4.75 2.42
N MET A 171 11.14 6.08 2.32
CA MET A 171 12.32 6.94 2.51
C MET A 171 12.93 6.81 3.92
N ARG A 172 12.09 6.64 4.95
CA ARG A 172 12.56 6.43 6.33
C ARG A 172 12.97 4.97 6.55
N PHE A 173 12.18 4.03 6.04
CA PHE A 173 12.49 2.60 6.15
C PHE A 173 13.78 2.24 5.41
N TYR A 174 14.00 2.75 4.20
CA TYR A 174 15.21 2.54 3.44
C TYR A 174 16.46 2.91 4.24
N SER A 175 16.44 4.13 4.81
CA SER A 175 17.54 4.63 5.64
C SER A 175 17.74 3.73 6.86
N PHE A 176 16.68 3.45 7.60
CA PHE A 176 16.72 2.62 8.80
C PHE A 176 17.24 1.20 8.54
N LEU A 177 16.63 0.49 7.58
CA LEU A 177 16.97 -0.88 7.23
C LEU A 177 18.37 -1.01 6.59
N SER A 178 18.87 0.06 5.95
CA SER A 178 20.22 0.13 5.40
C SER A 178 21.28 0.60 6.41
N GLY A 179 20.88 0.93 7.65
CA GLY A 179 21.76 1.47 8.68
C GLY A 179 22.29 2.88 8.38
N LEU A 180 21.55 3.66 7.60
CA LEU A 180 21.86 5.03 7.18
C LEU A 180 21.03 6.05 7.99
N PRO A 181 21.56 7.24 8.26
CA PRO A 181 20.78 8.30 8.90
C PRO A 181 19.63 8.76 8.00
N SER A 182 18.47 9.04 8.60
CA SER A 182 17.32 9.61 7.89
C SER A 182 17.53 11.11 7.69
N GLU A 183 18.09 11.50 6.54
CA GLU A 183 18.38 12.91 6.20
C GLU A 183 17.12 13.73 5.88
N PHE A 184 16.04 13.07 5.45
CA PHE A 184 14.94 13.77 4.81
C PHE A 184 14.04 14.56 5.78
N GLU A 185 13.97 14.15 7.04
CA GLU A 185 13.20 14.90 8.06
C GLU A 185 13.82 16.28 8.35
N GLN A 186 15.10 16.46 8.03
CA GLN A 186 15.83 17.73 8.15
C GLN A 186 16.13 18.35 6.78
N ALA A 187 15.54 17.82 5.69
CA ALA A 187 15.81 18.33 4.35
C ALA A 187 15.27 19.75 4.15
N PRO A 188 15.91 20.56 3.29
CA PRO A 188 15.41 21.89 2.93
C PRO A 188 13.96 21.85 2.42
N VAL A 189 13.21 22.92 2.68
CA VAL A 189 11.79 23.05 2.29
C VAL A 189 11.55 22.76 0.81
N VAL A 190 12.51 23.12 -0.07
CA VAL A 190 12.44 22.82 -1.51
C VAL A 190 12.35 21.32 -1.79
N HIS A 191 13.12 20.49 -1.08
CA HIS A 191 13.08 19.03 -1.25
C HIS A 191 11.77 18.45 -0.71
N GLN A 192 11.26 18.98 0.40
CA GLN A 192 9.96 18.58 0.94
C GLN A 192 8.82 18.91 -0.04
N ARG A 193 8.83 20.12 -0.63
CA ARG A 193 7.89 20.52 -1.69
C ARG A 193 7.99 19.62 -2.92
N GLY A 194 9.21 19.31 -3.37
CA GLY A 194 9.45 18.37 -4.47
C GLY A 194 8.86 17.00 -4.19
N PHE A 195 9.00 16.48 -2.97
CA PHE A 195 8.39 15.21 -2.55
C PHE A 195 6.86 15.25 -2.55
N HIS A 196 6.24 16.33 -2.08
CA HIS A 196 4.78 16.49 -2.19
C HIS A 196 4.31 16.57 -3.65
N PHE A 197 5.05 17.31 -4.49
CA PHE A 197 4.77 17.41 -5.92
C PHE A 197 4.85 16.03 -6.59
N LEU A 198 5.87 15.22 -6.29
CA LEU A 198 5.98 13.87 -6.81
C LEU A 198 4.78 12.99 -6.40
N GLY A 199 4.25 13.16 -5.18
CA GLY A 199 3.07 12.41 -4.72
C GLY A 199 1.80 12.79 -5.49
N ILE A 200 1.62 14.09 -5.79
CA ILE A 200 0.52 14.58 -6.61
C ILE A 200 0.67 14.12 -8.06
N ALA A 201 1.87 14.23 -8.63
CA ALA A 201 2.17 13.77 -9.99
C ALA A 201 1.91 12.27 -10.12
N LEU A 202 2.35 11.47 -9.14
CA LEU A 202 2.08 10.04 -9.10
C LEU A 202 0.56 9.76 -9.10
N SER A 203 -0.18 10.47 -8.26
CA SER A 203 -1.65 10.36 -8.18
C SER A 203 -2.32 10.70 -9.51
N LEU A 204 -1.87 11.75 -10.20
CA LEU A 204 -2.35 12.14 -11.52
C LEU A 204 -2.09 11.03 -12.55
N PHE A 205 -0.88 10.49 -12.60
CA PHE A 205 -0.55 9.42 -13.54
C PHE A 205 -1.28 8.11 -13.24
N LEU A 206 -1.62 7.83 -11.99
CA LEU A 206 -2.51 6.71 -11.65
C LEU A 206 -3.93 6.92 -12.17
N VAL A 207 -4.47 8.14 -12.07
CA VAL A 207 -5.77 8.49 -12.69
C VAL A 207 -5.68 8.33 -14.21
N LEU A 208 -4.60 8.79 -14.85
CA LEU A 208 -4.41 8.67 -16.29
C LEU A 208 -4.27 7.21 -16.73
N ALA A 209 -3.56 6.37 -15.98
CA ALA A 209 -3.45 4.93 -16.24
C ALA A 209 -4.80 4.22 -16.07
N GLY A 210 -5.57 4.61 -15.04
CA GLY A 210 -6.92 4.11 -14.80
C GLY A 210 -7.95 4.59 -15.82
N TRP A 211 -7.80 5.79 -16.37
CA TRP A 211 -8.75 6.32 -17.36
C TRP A 211 -8.40 5.88 -18.78
N LEU A 212 -7.19 6.17 -19.22
CA LEU A 212 -6.80 6.11 -20.62
C LEU A 212 -6.15 4.78 -20.99
N GLN A 213 -5.67 4.02 -20.00
CA GLN A 213 -4.98 2.72 -20.19
C GLN A 213 -3.81 2.78 -21.17
N ALA A 214 -3.23 3.97 -21.35
CA ALA A 214 -2.27 4.23 -22.40
C ALA A 214 -0.83 3.90 -21.94
N PRO A 215 0.03 3.34 -22.81
CA PRO A 215 1.43 3.05 -22.50
C PRO A 215 2.21 4.21 -21.90
N TRP A 216 1.95 5.43 -22.36
CA TRP A 216 2.62 6.64 -21.87
C TRP A 216 2.27 6.97 -20.41
N ALA A 217 1.09 6.57 -19.92
CA ALA A 217 0.73 6.77 -18.52
C ALA A 217 1.62 5.90 -17.60
N TYR A 218 1.89 4.65 -18.01
CA TYR A 218 2.86 3.78 -17.35
C TYR A 218 4.29 4.31 -17.48
N GLY A 219 4.66 4.86 -18.65
CA GLY A 219 5.93 5.55 -18.83
C GLY A 219 6.13 6.72 -17.84
N GLY A 220 5.08 7.50 -17.59
CA GLY A 220 5.08 8.55 -16.58
C GLY A 220 5.23 8.00 -15.15
N LEU A 221 4.53 6.92 -14.80
CA LEU A 221 4.71 6.23 -13.52
C LEU A 221 6.14 5.71 -13.35
N PHE A 222 6.75 5.15 -14.41
CA PHE A 222 8.16 4.76 -14.41
C PHE A 222 9.08 5.93 -14.09
N VAL A 223 8.94 7.06 -14.80
CA VAL A 223 9.78 8.25 -14.60
C VAL A 223 9.63 8.80 -13.18
N ILE A 224 8.41 8.93 -12.68
CA ILE A 224 8.14 9.47 -11.34
C ILE A 224 8.70 8.54 -10.26
N THR A 225 8.47 7.23 -10.37
CA THR A 225 8.98 6.27 -9.38
C THR A 225 10.50 6.15 -9.44
N ALA A 226 11.13 6.22 -10.61
CA ALA A 226 12.58 6.33 -10.74
C ALA A 226 13.12 7.61 -10.08
N ALA A 227 12.41 8.75 -10.21
CA ALA A 227 12.78 9.99 -9.54
C ALA A 227 12.75 9.85 -8.01
N TYR A 228 11.75 9.17 -7.43
CA TYR A 228 11.76 8.83 -5.99
C TYR A 228 13.02 8.06 -5.61
N LEU A 229 13.35 7.01 -6.35
CA LEU A 229 14.49 6.14 -6.05
C LEU A 229 15.83 6.89 -6.06
N VAL A 230 16.03 7.73 -7.07
CA VAL A 230 17.28 8.46 -7.29
C VAL A 230 17.40 9.64 -6.33
N PHE A 231 16.37 10.48 -6.25
CA PHE A 231 16.46 11.78 -5.58
C PHE A 231 15.95 11.76 -4.14
N VAL A 232 14.93 10.94 -3.82
CA VAL A 232 14.34 10.89 -2.48
C VAL A 232 14.99 9.80 -1.63
N TRP A 233 14.97 8.55 -2.12
CA TRP A 233 15.53 7.41 -1.39
C TRP A 233 17.05 7.35 -1.49
N LYS A 234 17.64 7.92 -2.55
CA LYS A 234 19.07 7.86 -2.86
C LYS A 234 19.58 6.42 -2.79
N VAL A 235 18.91 5.50 -3.50
CA VAL A 235 19.16 4.04 -3.41
C VAL A 235 20.62 3.64 -3.69
N PHE A 236 21.35 4.46 -4.44
CA PHE A 236 22.76 4.26 -4.76
C PHE A 236 23.72 4.66 -3.63
N ARG A 237 23.24 5.23 -2.53
CA ARG A 237 24.07 5.58 -1.37
C ARG A 237 24.80 4.32 -0.86
N ARG A 238 26.11 4.44 -0.68
CA ARG A 238 26.94 3.37 -0.12
C ARG A 238 26.58 3.17 1.35
N SER A 239 26.30 1.92 1.72
CA SER A 239 26.20 1.47 3.10
C SER A 239 27.29 0.43 3.32
N SER A 240 28.12 0.65 4.34
CA SER A 240 29.26 -0.21 4.70
C SER A 240 28.83 -1.51 5.40
N ARG A 241 27.57 -1.61 5.86
CA ARG A 241 27.07 -2.81 6.55
C ARG A 241 26.57 -3.83 5.53
N PRO A 242 27.18 -5.04 5.45
CA PRO A 242 26.58 -6.16 4.74
C PRO A 242 25.37 -6.65 5.56
N SER A 243 24.19 -6.65 4.94
CA SER A 243 22.96 -7.19 5.56
C SER A 243 22.05 -7.70 4.44
N ALA A 244 21.42 -8.85 4.64
CA ALA A 244 20.42 -9.37 3.72
C ALA A 244 19.28 -8.36 3.51
N LEU A 245 18.90 -7.66 4.59
CA LEU A 245 17.85 -6.65 4.59
C LEU A 245 18.15 -5.47 3.66
N LYS A 246 19.43 -5.07 3.56
CA LYS A 246 19.88 -4.04 2.61
C LYS A 246 19.62 -4.46 1.16
N TRP A 247 19.87 -5.73 0.83
CA TRP A 247 19.63 -6.26 -0.51
C TRP A 247 18.14 -6.39 -0.80
N SER A 248 17.34 -6.89 0.15
CA SER A 248 15.89 -6.95 0.03
C SER A 248 15.29 -5.59 -0.29
N VAL A 249 15.69 -4.56 0.46
CA VAL A 249 15.18 -3.19 0.26
C VAL A 249 15.60 -2.59 -1.09
N ARG A 250 16.80 -2.92 -1.59
CA ARG A 250 17.21 -2.50 -2.94
C ARG A 250 16.40 -3.20 -4.02
N LEU A 251 16.14 -4.50 -3.85
CA LEU A 251 15.29 -5.25 -4.76
C LEU A 251 13.86 -4.69 -4.78
N VAL A 252 13.30 -4.37 -3.61
CA VAL A 252 12.02 -3.63 -3.47
C VAL A 252 12.07 -2.32 -4.26
N ALA A 253 13.11 -1.51 -4.04
CA ALA A 253 13.26 -0.21 -4.70
C ALA A 253 13.24 -0.36 -6.22
N PHE A 254 14.07 -1.22 -6.80
CA PHE A 254 14.16 -1.40 -8.26
C PHE A 254 12.92 -2.07 -8.86
N SER A 255 12.22 -2.92 -8.10
CA SER A 255 11.00 -3.58 -8.59
C SER A 255 9.90 -2.57 -8.92
N ILE A 256 9.83 -1.42 -8.21
CA ILE A 256 8.80 -0.40 -8.45
C ILE A 256 8.85 0.17 -9.89
N PRO A 257 9.92 0.87 -10.33
CA PRO A 257 9.97 1.40 -11.68
C PRO A 257 9.98 0.30 -12.74
N LEU A 258 10.65 -0.83 -12.50
CA LEU A 258 10.68 -1.94 -13.47
C LEU A 258 9.27 -2.48 -13.76
N SER A 259 8.38 -2.51 -12.77
CA SER A 259 6.98 -2.89 -12.96
C SER A 259 6.27 -2.00 -13.99
N PHE A 260 6.46 -0.68 -13.90
CA PHE A 260 5.83 0.26 -14.83
C PHE A 260 6.53 0.33 -16.18
N LEU A 261 7.85 0.14 -16.22
CA LEU A 261 8.59 0.01 -17.47
C LEU A 261 8.09 -1.21 -18.26
N PHE A 262 7.87 -2.33 -17.57
CA PHE A 262 7.28 -3.53 -18.16
C PHE A 262 5.86 -3.26 -18.70
N CYS A 263 5.00 -2.59 -17.91
CA CYS A 263 3.65 -2.23 -18.36
C CYS A 263 3.66 -1.30 -19.58
N ALA A 264 4.64 -0.39 -19.68
CA ALA A 264 4.76 0.53 -20.81
C ALA A 264 5.15 -0.19 -22.11
N PHE A 265 6.10 -1.14 -22.05
CA PHE A 265 6.53 -1.89 -23.22
C PHE A 265 5.58 -3.03 -23.60
N PHE A 266 4.94 -3.65 -22.60
CA PHE A 266 4.05 -4.80 -22.78
C PHE A 266 2.67 -4.52 -22.17
N PRO A 267 1.89 -3.57 -22.72
CA PRO A 267 0.60 -3.18 -22.15
C PRO A 267 -0.40 -4.34 -22.08
N GLY A 268 -0.33 -5.31 -23.01
CA GLY A 268 -1.14 -6.53 -22.96
C GLY A 268 -0.80 -7.48 -21.79
N LEU A 269 0.38 -7.32 -21.18
CA LEU A 269 0.86 -8.10 -20.03
C LEU A 269 0.97 -7.22 -18.77
N TYR A 270 0.27 -6.08 -18.70
CA TYR A 270 0.33 -5.16 -17.58
C TYR A 270 0.12 -5.86 -16.23
N LEU A 271 -0.77 -6.86 -16.18
CA LEU A 271 -1.05 -7.60 -14.95
C LEU A 271 0.21 -8.31 -14.44
N ALA A 272 1.02 -8.91 -15.32
CA ALA A 272 2.29 -9.52 -14.94
C ALA A 272 3.28 -8.47 -14.41
N GLY A 273 3.36 -7.30 -15.07
CA GLY A 273 4.16 -6.17 -14.60
C GLY A 273 3.73 -5.69 -13.21
N LEU A 274 2.43 -5.62 -12.93
CA LEU A 274 1.91 -5.24 -11.62
C LEU A 274 2.05 -6.35 -10.57
N HIS A 275 2.13 -7.63 -10.96
CA HIS A 275 2.52 -8.69 -10.01
C HIS A 275 3.95 -8.50 -9.53
N VAL A 276 4.87 -8.01 -10.37
CA VAL A 276 6.23 -7.61 -9.92
C VAL A 276 6.14 -6.52 -8.86
N LEU A 277 5.19 -5.58 -8.98
CA LEU A 277 4.94 -4.56 -7.97
C LEU A 277 4.43 -5.21 -6.66
N PHE A 278 3.35 -5.97 -6.70
CA PHE A 278 2.77 -6.52 -5.47
C PHE A 278 3.70 -7.53 -4.77
N ILE A 279 4.35 -8.43 -5.52
CA ILE A 279 5.24 -9.45 -4.98
C ILE A 279 6.60 -8.86 -4.63
N GLY A 280 7.24 -8.19 -5.59
CA GLY A 280 8.60 -7.67 -5.46
C GLY A 280 8.72 -6.47 -4.53
N VAL A 281 7.62 -5.75 -4.28
CA VAL A 281 7.61 -4.57 -3.41
C VAL A 281 6.90 -4.88 -2.11
N PHE A 282 5.59 -5.12 -2.16
CA PHE A 282 4.77 -5.20 -0.95
C PHE A 282 5.00 -6.50 -0.18
N SER A 283 4.97 -7.67 -0.83
CA SER A 283 5.26 -8.94 -0.15
C SER A 283 6.70 -8.99 0.35
N LEU A 284 7.67 -8.62 -0.49
CA LEU A 284 9.08 -8.67 -0.11
C LEU A 284 9.42 -7.75 1.07
N ILE A 285 8.92 -6.51 1.10
CA ILE A 285 9.16 -5.62 2.26
C ILE A 285 8.49 -6.15 3.53
N THR A 286 7.30 -6.75 3.38
CA THR A 286 6.52 -7.30 4.49
C THR A 286 7.20 -8.50 5.12
N PHE A 287 7.73 -9.44 4.33
CA PHE A 287 8.44 -10.63 4.83
C PHE A 287 9.89 -10.36 5.23
N SER A 288 10.42 -9.17 4.93
CA SER A 288 11.78 -8.78 5.34
C SER A 288 11.85 -8.19 6.75
N VAL A 289 10.70 -7.86 7.36
CA VAL A 289 10.59 -7.19 8.67
C VAL A 289 9.94 -8.12 9.68
#